data_AF-A0A9X2W7P6-F1
#
_entry.id   AF-A0A9X2W7P6-F1
#
_cell.length_a   1.000
_cell.length_b   1.000
_cell.length_c   1.000
_cell.angle_alpha   90.00
_cell.angle_beta   90.00
_cell.angle_gamma   90.00
#
_symmetry.space_group_name_H-M   'P 1'
#
loop_
_entity.id
_entity.type
_entity.pdbx_description
1 polymer ?
#
loop_
_entity_poly.entity_id
_entity_poly.type
_entity_poly.pdbx_seq_one_letter_code
_entity_poly.pdbx_strand_id
1 'polypeptide(L)'
;MNKLKMMALVLGFITFSASAALPLFNGKGHPGDVHIDEDGPVYLNGKEMNLKKVSDNFYEARGQGVVLSISVNPDGSASVSWNGKNRAHGEILPEDKKAMQGPSGRELDCSRADLTSAEAKACQ
;
A
#
# COMPACT_ATOMS: atom_id res chain seq x y z
N MET A 1 -43.70 -43.17 16.45
CA MET A 1 -42.39 -42.55 16.75
C MET A 1 -41.51 -42.68 15.52
N ASN A 2 -41.07 -41.53 14.97
CA ASN A 2 -40.01 -41.29 13.97
C ASN A 2 -40.46 -40.24 12.95
N LYS A 3 -40.13 -38.98 13.21
CA LYS A 3 -40.05 -37.94 12.20
C LYS A 3 -38.70 -37.24 12.35
N LEU A 4 -37.65 -37.92 11.87
CA LEU A 4 -36.34 -37.33 11.69
C LEU A 4 -36.45 -36.40 10.47
N LYS A 5 -36.73 -35.11 10.69
CA LYS A 5 -36.52 -34.08 9.68
C LYS A 5 -35.17 -33.44 9.95
N MET A 6 -34.18 -33.88 9.19
CA MET A 6 -32.84 -33.31 9.13
C MET A 6 -32.91 -31.80 8.85
N MET A 7 -32.46 -31.03 9.83
CA MET A 7 -31.33 -30.11 9.75
C MET A 7 -31.14 -29.42 8.38
N ALA A 8 -31.65 -28.19 8.29
CA ALA A 8 -31.28 -27.26 7.23
C ALA A 8 -29.83 -26.82 7.44
N LEU A 9 -28.92 -27.37 6.64
CA LEU A 9 -27.54 -26.90 6.53
C LEU A 9 -27.59 -25.56 5.77
N VAL A 10 -27.56 -24.46 6.50
CA VAL A 10 -27.37 -23.12 5.94
C VAL A 10 -25.92 -23.05 5.43
N LEU A 11 -25.74 -23.25 4.12
CA LEU A 11 -24.50 -22.86 3.44
C LEU A 11 -24.44 -21.33 3.45
N GLY A 12 -23.80 -20.77 4.47
CA GLY A 12 -23.41 -19.36 4.49
C GLY A 12 -22.45 -19.09 3.34
N PHE A 13 -22.80 -18.13 2.49
CA PHE A 13 -21.99 -17.63 1.39
C PHE A 13 -20.58 -17.30 1.88
N ILE A 14 -19.58 -18.03 1.38
CA ILE A 14 -18.20 -17.55 1.38
C ILE A 14 -18.14 -16.37 0.40
N THR A 15 -18.21 -15.15 0.91
CA THR A 15 -17.85 -13.96 0.15
C THR A 15 -16.35 -14.04 -0.11
N PHE A 16 -15.97 -14.55 -1.29
CA PHE A 16 -14.61 -14.46 -1.77
C PHE A 16 -14.41 -13.03 -2.27
N SER A 17 -14.01 -12.13 -1.36
CA SER A 17 -13.56 -10.79 -1.77
C SER A 17 -12.25 -10.97 -2.52
N ALA A 18 -12.34 -11.05 -3.85
CA ALA A 18 -11.18 -10.89 -4.71
C ALA A 18 -10.79 -9.41 -4.67
N SER A 19 -9.81 -9.10 -3.83
CA SER A 19 -9.21 -7.78 -3.68
C SER A 19 -7.70 -8.02 -3.53
N ALA A 20 -6.81 -7.61 -4.42
CA ALA A 20 -6.97 -6.87 -5.66
C ALA A 20 -5.81 -7.25 -6.62
N ALA A 21 -6.10 -7.08 -7.91
CA ALA A 21 -5.32 -6.22 -8.79
C ALA A 21 -4.24 -5.38 -8.07
N LEU A 22 -3.02 -5.34 -8.59
CA LEU A 22 -1.92 -4.61 -7.96
C LEU A 22 -2.36 -3.15 -7.67
N PRO A 23 -2.41 -2.70 -6.40
CA PRO A 23 -2.99 -1.41 -6.05
C PRO A 23 -2.11 -0.26 -6.52
N LEU A 24 -2.75 0.85 -6.89
CA LEU A 24 -2.05 2.08 -7.21
C LEU A 24 -1.24 2.56 -6.00
N PHE A 25 0.03 2.89 -6.23
CA PHE A 25 0.91 3.39 -5.19
C PHE A 25 1.96 4.34 -5.78
N ASN A 26 2.06 5.52 -5.15
CA ASN A 26 3.05 6.52 -5.48
C ASN A 26 3.84 6.86 -4.22
N GLY A 27 5.15 6.67 -4.26
CA GLY A 27 6.02 6.92 -3.12
C GLY A 27 7.31 7.62 -3.53
N LYS A 28 7.77 8.55 -2.68
CA LYS A 28 9.09 9.18 -2.79
C LYS A 28 9.96 8.75 -1.62
N GLY A 29 11.25 8.52 -1.87
CA GLY A 29 12.19 8.20 -0.79
C GLY A 29 13.42 7.47 -1.29
N HIS A 30 14.18 6.88 -0.36
CA HIS A 30 15.22 5.92 -0.73
C HIS A 30 14.57 4.54 -0.93
N PRO A 31 14.92 3.78 -1.99
CA PRO A 31 16.03 3.98 -2.92
C PRO A 31 15.68 4.81 -4.16
N GLY A 32 14.44 5.29 -4.25
CA GLY A 32 13.99 6.15 -5.33
C GLY A 32 12.47 6.30 -5.32
N ASP A 33 11.99 6.93 -6.38
CA ASP A 33 10.57 7.16 -6.61
C ASP A 33 9.93 5.87 -7.11
N VAL A 34 8.89 5.41 -6.42
CA VAL A 34 8.12 4.23 -6.81
C VAL A 34 6.78 4.67 -7.37
N HIS A 35 6.46 4.12 -8.53
CA HIS A 35 5.19 4.33 -9.21
C HIS A 35 4.62 2.97 -9.57
N ILE A 36 3.40 2.72 -9.11
CA ILE A 36 2.63 1.51 -9.37
C ILE A 36 1.29 2.00 -9.92
N ASP A 37 1.05 1.70 -11.19
CA ASP A 37 -0.27 1.89 -11.81
C ASP A 37 -1.20 0.75 -11.38
N GLU A 38 -2.51 1.02 -11.31
CA GLU A 38 -3.50 -0.02 -11.01
C GLU A 38 -3.43 -1.14 -12.06
N ASP A 39 -3.16 -2.37 -11.62
CA ASP A 39 -2.86 -3.52 -12.48
C ASP A 39 -1.69 -3.33 -13.47
N GLY A 40 -0.90 -2.28 -13.29
CA GLY A 40 0.14 -1.89 -14.22
C GLY A 40 1.55 -2.32 -13.82
N PRO A 41 2.54 -1.99 -14.66
CA PRO A 41 3.94 -2.20 -14.35
C PRO A 41 4.40 -1.40 -13.13
N VAL A 42 5.40 -1.93 -12.43
CA VAL A 42 6.04 -1.24 -11.30
C VAL A 42 7.28 -0.53 -11.78
N TYR A 43 7.41 0.76 -11.47
CA TYR A 43 8.57 1.57 -11.81
C TYR A 43 9.33 1.99 -10.55
N LEU A 44 10.66 2.04 -10.68
CA LEU A 44 11.56 2.71 -9.74
C LEU A 44 12.38 3.75 -10.50
N ASN A 45 12.35 5.01 -10.09
CA ASN A 45 13.00 6.12 -10.79
C ASN A 45 12.66 6.18 -12.29
N GLY A 46 11.40 5.90 -12.64
CA GLY A 46 10.90 5.89 -14.02
C GLY A 46 11.35 4.69 -14.87
N LYS A 47 12.09 3.73 -14.29
CA LYS A 47 12.47 2.50 -14.98
C LYS A 47 11.64 1.32 -14.49
N GLU A 48 11.05 0.61 -15.44
CA GLU A 48 10.22 -0.56 -15.17
C GLU A 48 11.03 -1.66 -14.47
N MET A 49 10.40 -2.31 -13.49
CA MET A 49 10.91 -3.42 -12.72
C MET A 49 10.20 -4.72 -13.15
N ASN A 50 10.89 -5.84 -13.01
CA ASN A 50 10.29 -7.14 -13.27
C ASN A 50 9.37 -7.54 -12.11
N LEU A 51 8.06 -7.44 -12.32
CA LEU A 51 7.05 -7.79 -11.33
C LEU A 51 6.78 -9.30 -11.33
N LYS A 52 6.69 -9.87 -10.13
CA LYS A 52 6.29 -11.25 -9.88
C LYS A 52 5.21 -11.28 -8.80
N LYS A 53 4.06 -11.90 -9.12
CA LYS A 53 3.07 -12.27 -8.10
C LYS A 53 3.57 -13.45 -7.29
N VAL A 54 3.65 -13.29 -5.97
CA VAL A 54 4.10 -14.34 -5.04
C VAL A 54 2.91 -14.98 -4.33
N SER A 55 1.89 -14.21 -4.01
CA SER A 55 0.58 -14.67 -3.54
C SER A 55 -0.50 -13.69 -3.98
N ASP A 56 -1.76 -13.93 -3.60
CA ASP A 56 -2.86 -13.01 -3.95
C ASP A 56 -2.69 -11.60 -3.41
N ASN A 57 -2.02 -11.44 -2.26
CA ASN A 57 -1.85 -10.16 -1.59
C ASN A 57 -0.38 -9.74 -1.50
N PHE A 58 0.53 -10.39 -2.24
CA PHE A 58 1.96 -10.12 -2.15
C PHE A 58 2.68 -10.25 -3.50
N TYR A 59 3.46 -9.22 -3.81
CA TYR A 59 4.19 -9.10 -5.06
C TYR A 59 5.64 -8.70 -4.79
N GLU A 60 6.54 -9.11 -5.67
CA GLU A 60 7.92 -8.64 -5.68
C GLU A 60 8.23 -7.98 -7.02
N ALA A 61 8.79 -6.77 -6.98
CA ALA A 61 9.33 -6.11 -8.17
C ALA A 61 10.86 -6.07 -8.09
N ARG A 62 11.54 -6.58 -9.11
CA ARG A 62 13.00 -6.72 -9.13
C ARG A 62 13.62 -5.87 -10.23
N GLY A 63 14.61 -5.05 -9.88
CA GLY A 63 15.25 -4.15 -10.84
C GLY A 63 16.27 -3.24 -10.19
N GLN A 64 17.25 -2.77 -10.97
CA GLN A 64 18.25 -1.78 -10.51
C GLN A 64 19.05 -2.19 -9.25
N GLY A 65 19.15 -3.49 -8.97
CA GLY A 65 19.82 -4.00 -7.77
C GLY A 65 19.00 -3.87 -6.48
N VAL A 66 17.70 -3.62 -6.61
CA VAL A 66 16.70 -3.53 -5.54
C VAL A 66 15.60 -4.57 -5.77
N VAL A 67 15.04 -5.07 -4.67
CA VAL A 67 13.79 -5.84 -4.63
C VAL A 67 12.79 -5.02 -3.83
N LEU A 68 11.68 -4.64 -4.46
CA LEU A 68 10.52 -4.10 -3.76
C LEU A 68 9.60 -5.24 -3.36
N SER A 69 9.20 -5.25 -2.10
CA SER A 69 8.20 -6.15 -1.54
C SER A 69 6.92 -5.35 -1.34
N ILE A 70 5.88 -5.72 -2.08
CA ILE A 70 4.61 -4.99 -2.15
C ILE A 70 3.52 -5.87 -1.55
N SER A 71 2.99 -5.47 -0.40
CA SER A 71 1.89 -6.14 0.27
C SER A 71 0.59 -5.37 0.06
N VAL A 72 -0.47 -6.06 -0.31
CA VAL A 72 -1.82 -5.51 -0.37
C VAL A 72 -2.49 -5.75 0.97
N ASN A 73 -2.83 -4.66 1.65
CA ASN A 73 -3.48 -4.68 2.96
C ASN A 73 -4.97 -5.03 2.81
N PRO A 74 -5.65 -5.49 3.88
CA PRO A 74 -7.08 -5.82 3.83
C PRO A 74 -8.00 -4.64 3.45
N ASP A 75 -7.55 -3.41 3.63
CA ASP A 75 -8.25 -2.19 3.23
C ASP A 75 -8.02 -1.80 1.76
N GLY A 76 -7.24 -2.60 1.01
CA GLY A 76 -6.88 -2.38 -0.39
C GLY A 76 -5.65 -1.50 -0.60
N SER A 77 -5.07 -0.91 0.45
CA SER A 77 -3.86 -0.09 0.34
C SER A 77 -2.59 -0.94 0.16
N ALA A 78 -1.53 -0.32 -0.36
CA ALA A 78 -0.24 -0.98 -0.53
C ALA A 78 0.75 -0.60 0.59
N SER A 79 1.44 -1.59 1.13
CA SER A 79 2.65 -1.41 1.94
C SER A 79 3.87 -1.80 1.10
N VAL A 80 4.82 -0.88 0.92
CA VAL A 80 6.00 -1.11 0.08
C VAL A 80 7.28 -1.04 0.91
N SER A 81 8.02 -2.14 0.96
CA SER A 81 9.37 -2.20 1.52
C SER A 81 10.38 -2.55 0.45
N TRP A 82 11.66 -2.33 0.72
CA TRP A 82 12.72 -2.59 -0.23
C TRP A 82 13.94 -3.22 0.42
N ASN A 83 14.65 -4.03 -0.37
CA ASN A 83 15.96 -4.57 -0.06
C ASN A 83 16.92 -4.27 -1.20
N GLY A 84 18.14 -3.88 -0.88
CA GLY A 84 19.20 -3.56 -1.82
C GLY A 84 20.50 -4.30 -1.50
N LYS A 85 21.55 -3.92 -2.24
CA LYS A 85 22.91 -4.42 -2.00
C LYS A 85 23.40 -4.05 -0.60
N ASN A 86 24.41 -4.77 -0.11
CA ASN A 86 25.07 -4.48 1.17
C ASN A 86 24.10 -4.42 2.37
N ARG A 87 23.06 -5.26 2.38
CA ARG A 87 22.04 -5.32 3.45
C ARG A 87 21.23 -4.03 3.61
N ALA A 88 21.26 -3.12 2.63
CA ALA A 88 20.44 -1.92 2.64
C ALA A 88 18.96 -2.29 2.53
N HIS A 89 18.10 -1.68 3.34
CA HIS A 89 16.66 -1.95 3.35
C HIS A 89 15.89 -0.79 3.97
N GLY A 90 14.56 -0.77 3.77
CA GLY A 90 13.67 0.21 4.37
C GLY A 90 12.25 0.11 3.84
N GLU A 91 11.43 1.10 4.18
CA GLU A 91 10.05 1.24 3.71
C GLU A 91 9.91 2.50 2.85
N ILE A 92 8.94 2.48 1.93
CA ILE A 92 8.58 3.62 1.09
C ILE A 92 7.18 4.04 1.49
N LEU A 93 7.05 5.29 1.91
CA LEU A 93 5.77 5.85 2.31
C LEU A 93 5.01 6.39 1.08
N PRO A 94 3.68 6.28 1.07
CA PRO A 94 2.85 6.90 0.04
C PRO A 94 3.00 8.43 0.05
N GLU A 95 2.96 9.06 -1.13
CA GLU A 95 3.05 10.51 -1.30
C GLU A 95 1.88 11.26 -0.66
N ASP A 96 0.68 10.69 -0.71
CA ASP A 96 -0.54 11.22 -0.09
C ASP A 96 -0.47 11.20 1.44
N LYS A 97 0.22 10.21 2.04
CA LYS A 97 0.53 10.20 3.49
C LYS A 97 1.52 11.30 3.89
N LYS A 98 2.27 11.86 2.93
CA LYS A 98 3.17 13.00 3.13
C LYS A 98 2.40 14.33 3.08
N ALA A 99 1.32 14.41 2.29
CA ALA A 99 0.43 15.57 2.25
C ALA A 99 -0.43 15.71 3.52
N MET A 100 -0.67 14.60 4.23
CA MET A 100 -1.32 14.62 5.54
C MET A 100 -0.38 15.05 6.68
N GLN A 101 0.92 15.20 6.44
CA GLN A 101 1.87 15.67 7.44
C GLN A 101 2.07 17.17 7.28
N GLY A 102 1.77 17.93 8.33
CA GLY A 102 2.19 19.32 8.44
C GLY A 102 3.72 19.44 8.28
N PRO A 103 4.25 20.66 8.11
CA PRO A 103 5.67 20.96 8.00
C PRO A 103 6.52 20.40 9.16
N SER A 104 5.87 20.09 10.28
CA SER A 104 6.44 19.50 11.49
C SER A 104 6.53 17.96 11.48
N GLY A 105 6.03 17.28 10.43
CA GLY A 105 5.93 15.82 10.36
C GLY A 105 4.77 15.22 11.18
N ARG A 106 3.94 16.07 11.80
CA ARG A 106 2.72 15.66 12.51
C ARG A 106 1.53 15.67 11.56
N GLU A 107 0.56 14.79 11.78
CA GLU A 107 -0.71 14.81 11.04
C GLU A 107 -1.35 16.21 11.11
N LEU A 108 -1.71 16.76 9.94
CA LEU A 108 -2.32 18.07 9.79
C LEU A 108 -3.74 18.03 10.38
N ASP A 109 -3.92 18.68 11.51
CA ASP A 109 -5.22 18.84 12.19
C ASP A 109 -5.58 20.34 12.18
N CYS A 110 -6.43 20.74 11.23
CA CYS A 110 -6.87 22.14 11.08
C CYS A 110 -7.74 22.64 12.24
N SER A 111 -8.05 21.80 13.23
CA SER A 111 -8.78 22.18 14.45
C SER A 111 -7.85 22.63 15.59
N ARG A 112 -6.52 22.52 15.40
CA ARG A 112 -5.54 22.93 16.41
C ARG A 112 -5.43 24.44 16.53
N ALA A 113 -5.23 24.91 17.75
CA ALA A 113 -5.03 26.32 18.04
C ALA A 113 -3.59 26.80 17.78
N ASP A 114 -2.63 25.89 17.64
CA ASP A 114 -1.19 26.15 17.56
C ASP A 114 -0.59 25.86 16.18
N LEU A 115 -1.33 26.16 15.10
CA LEU A 115 -0.85 25.99 13.72
C LEU A 115 0.32 26.93 13.41
N THR A 116 1.38 26.37 12.82
CA THR A 116 2.44 27.17 12.18
C THR A 116 1.89 27.90 10.94
N SER A 117 2.58 28.94 10.48
CA SER A 117 2.14 29.69 9.29
C SER A 117 2.00 28.83 8.03
N ALA A 118 2.81 27.77 7.92
CA ALA A 118 2.73 26.82 6.81
C ALA A 118 1.55 25.84 6.96
N GLU A 119 1.19 25.44 8.19
CA GLU A 119 -0.02 24.62 8.46
C GLU A 119 -1.29 25.44 8.25
N ALA A 120 -1.32 26.71 8.70
CA ALA A 120 -2.44 27.60 8.49
C ALA A 120 -2.72 27.85 7.00
N LYS A 121 -1.67 27.96 6.16
CA LYS A 121 -1.80 28.07 4.70
C LYS A 121 -2.37 26.80 4.06
N ALA A 122 -2.06 25.62 4.62
CA ALA A 122 -2.58 24.35 4.13
C ALA A 122 -4.06 24.10 4.51
N CYS A 123 -4.57 24.83 5.52
CA CYS A 123 -5.96 24.74 6.00
C CYS A 123 -6.92 25.80 5.42
N GLN A 124 -6.44 26.66 4.50
CA GLN A 124 -7.22 27.68 3.79
C GLN A 124 -7.64 27.18 2.42
#